data_AF-A0A928M7M7-F1
#
_entry.id   AF-A0A928M7M7-F1
#
_cell.length_a   1.000
_cell.length_b   1.000
_cell.length_c   1.000
_cell.angle_alpha   90.00
_cell.angle_beta   90.00
_cell.angle_gamma   90.00
#
_symmetry.space_group_name_H-M   'P 1'
#
loop_
_entity.id
_entity.type
_entity.pdbx_description
1 polymer ?
#
loop_
_entity_poly.entity_id
_entity_poly.type
_entity_poly.pdbx_seq_one_letter_code
_entity_poly.pdbx_strand_id
1 'polypeptide(L)'
;MKKVISLILAVMVLLSCAITSYATDNSREFFFELSVDGSNEKKVQPGDIITVVFTLCRTDSEENYDMYAMQNEIRYDSEFFKLVEDSAMLSDGISTTEIGLRDTFREFYMNFVSLSGGESWSAKKLIGSFQLEVIGNSGVSKITNQDYLVSTADGKDSYAATCQDVTVILTTDCTVSFETNGGSSIPDQIVQYGETVARPDNPVREGYRLVGWYTDIDLQNPWDFDADTVRGNMTLYAKWEQGAPIEETPTDDNDGGFGGWWWLLGLGLLGLLILILILLLNKKTVRFETGCREKIKEQKVKKGGYAERPAEPASMGRTFAGWYADAEYTQRWDFENDKVKDNMTLYAKWI
;
A
#
# COMPACT_ATOMS: atom_id res chain seq x y z
N MET A 1 -40.81 48.50 -5.96
CA MET A 1 -40.64 48.15 -4.54
C MET A 1 -40.83 46.64 -4.25
N LYS A 2 -41.83 45.93 -4.80
CA LYS A 2 -42.03 44.49 -4.52
C LYS A 2 -40.95 43.54 -5.06
N LYS A 3 -40.30 43.87 -6.18
CA LYS A 3 -39.22 43.02 -6.78
C LYS A 3 -37.86 43.14 -6.09
N VAL A 4 -37.62 44.23 -5.34
CA VAL A 4 -36.34 44.46 -4.63
C VAL A 4 -36.36 43.79 -3.25
N ILE A 5 -37.52 43.75 -2.59
CA ILE A 5 -37.70 43.08 -1.30
C ILE A 5 -37.63 41.54 -1.44
N SER A 6 -38.12 41.00 -2.55
CA SER A 6 -38.05 39.54 -2.82
C SER A 6 -36.63 39.04 -3.11
N LEU A 7 -35.75 39.92 -3.63
CA LEU A 7 -34.34 39.58 -3.89
C LEU A 7 -33.52 39.61 -2.59
N ILE A 8 -33.83 40.53 -1.67
CA ILE A 8 -33.17 40.62 -0.35
C ILE A 8 -33.58 39.44 0.54
N LEU A 9 -34.83 38.97 0.46
CA LEU A 9 -35.28 37.79 1.20
C LEU A 9 -34.65 36.48 0.66
N ALA A 10 -34.48 36.36 -0.67
CA ALA A 10 -33.80 35.21 -1.27
C ALA A 10 -32.29 35.17 -0.93
N VAL A 11 -31.64 36.33 -0.87
CA VAL A 11 -30.23 36.44 -0.47
C VAL A 11 -30.03 36.20 1.03
N MET A 12 -30.99 36.58 1.89
CA MET A 12 -30.94 36.25 3.34
C MET A 12 -31.23 34.77 3.63
N VAL A 13 -32.04 34.08 2.82
CA VAL A 13 -32.24 32.62 2.96
C VAL A 13 -31.01 31.85 2.46
N LEU A 14 -30.35 32.33 1.39
CA LEU A 14 -29.09 31.73 0.90
C LEU A 14 -27.89 31.99 1.83
N LEU A 15 -27.90 33.04 2.65
CA LEU A 15 -26.86 33.31 3.65
C LEU A 15 -26.95 32.44 4.92
N SER A 16 -28.01 31.64 5.07
CA SER A 16 -28.19 30.72 6.22
C SER A 16 -27.75 29.28 5.95
N CYS A 17 -27.48 28.92 4.68
CA CYS A 17 -26.66 27.76 4.38
C CYS A 17 -25.19 28.17 4.50
N ALA A 18 -24.76 28.47 5.72
CA ALA A 18 -23.37 28.20 6.06
C ALA A 18 -23.20 26.71 5.80
N ILE A 19 -22.49 26.36 4.72
CA ILE A 19 -21.91 25.04 4.59
C ILE A 19 -20.99 24.99 5.80
N THR A 20 -21.46 24.36 6.89
CA THR A 20 -20.57 23.97 7.97
C THR A 20 -19.60 23.01 7.29
N SER A 21 -18.45 23.52 6.89
CA SER A 21 -17.27 22.68 6.77
C SER A 21 -17.14 22.06 8.16
N TYR A 22 -17.60 20.83 8.31
CA TYR A 22 -17.39 20.08 9.53
C TYR A 22 -15.88 20.07 9.72
N ALA A 23 -15.41 20.78 10.76
CA ALA A 23 -14.02 20.70 11.13
C ALA A 23 -13.80 19.24 11.51
N THR A 24 -12.88 18.55 10.83
CA THR A 24 -12.52 17.19 11.21
C THR A 24 -12.08 17.22 12.66
N ASP A 25 -12.77 16.43 13.50
CA ASP A 25 -12.41 16.30 14.91
C ASP A 25 -11.10 15.52 15.00
N ASN A 26 -9.98 16.25 15.01
CA ASN A 26 -8.64 15.68 15.12
C ASN A 26 -8.21 15.55 16.60
N SER A 27 -9.14 15.55 17.54
CA SER A 27 -8.81 15.47 18.98
C SER A 27 -8.30 14.10 19.42
N ARG A 28 -8.48 13.05 18.59
CA ARG A 28 -8.13 11.67 18.93
C ARG A 28 -7.44 10.97 17.77
N GLU A 29 -6.51 10.10 18.11
CA GLU A 29 -5.79 9.25 17.17
C GLU A 29 -5.83 7.80 17.67
N PHE A 30 -5.98 6.86 16.73
CA PHE A 30 -6.10 5.44 17.04
C PHE A 30 -5.08 4.58 16.28
N PHE A 31 -4.77 3.44 16.87
CA PHE A 31 -3.93 2.39 16.33
C PHE A 31 -4.62 1.04 16.47
N PHE A 32 -4.83 0.38 15.34
CA PHE A 32 -5.39 -0.96 15.22
C PHE A 32 -4.24 -1.96 15.33
N GLU A 33 -4.05 -2.51 16.54
CA GLU A 33 -2.99 -3.44 16.88
C GLU A 33 -3.48 -4.88 16.62
N LEU A 34 -2.92 -5.53 15.60
CA LEU A 34 -3.02 -6.97 15.44
C LEU A 34 -1.77 -7.66 15.99
N SER A 35 -1.98 -8.82 16.60
CA SER A 35 -0.89 -9.73 16.93
C SER A 35 -1.32 -11.18 16.73
N VAL A 36 -0.36 -12.03 16.43
CA VAL A 36 -0.50 -13.48 16.46
C VAL A 36 0.33 -14.02 17.60
N ASP A 37 -0.33 -14.67 18.56
CA ASP A 37 0.27 -15.17 19.80
C ASP A 37 1.13 -14.11 20.52
N GLY A 38 0.71 -12.84 20.45
CA GLY A 38 1.40 -11.71 21.07
C GLY A 38 2.56 -11.11 20.27
N SER A 39 2.76 -11.51 19.00
CA SER A 39 3.81 -10.97 18.12
C SER A 39 3.24 -10.43 16.80
N ASN A 40 3.96 -9.49 16.17
CA ASN A 40 3.66 -9.02 14.81
C ASN A 40 4.36 -9.86 13.72
N GLU A 41 5.22 -10.79 14.12
CA GLU A 41 5.83 -11.79 13.26
C GLU A 41 5.82 -13.15 13.97
N LYS A 42 5.40 -14.21 13.26
CA LYS A 42 5.33 -15.56 13.82
C LYS A 42 5.84 -16.60 12.83
N LYS A 43 6.78 -17.44 13.28
CA LYS A 43 7.13 -18.68 12.57
C LYS A 43 6.19 -19.81 12.99
N VAL A 44 5.72 -20.58 12.02
CA VAL A 44 4.72 -21.65 12.20
C VAL A 44 5.12 -22.91 11.44
N GLN A 45 4.34 -23.98 11.60
CA GLN A 45 4.37 -25.24 10.84
C GLN A 45 2.94 -25.59 10.34
N PRO A 46 2.80 -26.45 9.31
CA PRO A 46 1.47 -26.88 8.87
C PRO A 46 0.72 -27.60 10.01
N GLY A 47 -0.54 -27.24 10.22
CA GLY A 47 -1.39 -27.73 11.30
C GLY A 47 -1.28 -26.95 12.62
N ASP A 48 -0.39 -25.95 12.72
CA ASP A 48 -0.37 -25.06 13.89
C ASP A 48 -1.69 -24.29 14.00
N ILE A 49 -2.18 -24.13 15.23
CA ILE A 49 -3.29 -23.22 15.54
C ILE A 49 -2.69 -21.96 16.15
N ILE A 50 -2.92 -20.83 15.49
CA ILE A 50 -2.46 -19.51 15.93
C ILE A 50 -3.64 -18.68 16.46
N THR A 51 -3.39 -17.85 17.47
CA THR A 51 -4.41 -16.94 18.02
C THR A 51 -4.16 -15.53 17.52
N VAL A 52 -5.09 -15.02 16.71
CA VAL A 52 -5.12 -13.63 16.26
C VAL A 52 -5.81 -12.80 17.33
N VAL A 53 -5.15 -11.74 17.79
CA VAL A 53 -5.67 -10.82 18.82
C VAL A 53 -5.76 -9.43 18.23
N PHE A 54 -6.92 -8.80 18.38
CA PHE A 54 -7.16 -7.42 17.96
C PHE A 54 -7.37 -6.50 19.16
N THR A 55 -6.53 -5.48 19.26
CA THR A 55 -6.59 -4.45 20.29
C THR A 55 -6.69 -3.08 19.64
N LEU A 56 -7.59 -2.25 20.14
CA LEU A 56 -7.66 -0.84 19.76
C LEU A 56 -6.90 -0.01 20.79
N CYS A 57 -5.95 0.80 20.30
CA CYS A 57 -5.15 1.69 21.11
C CYS A 57 -5.43 3.15 20.71
N ARG A 58 -5.82 3.99 21.67
CA ARG A 58 -5.76 5.44 21.54
C ARG A 58 -4.30 5.88 21.69
N THR A 59 -3.80 6.69 20.76
CA THR A 59 -2.37 7.05 20.69
C THR A 59 -2.08 8.50 21.08
N ASP A 60 -3.11 9.35 21.16
CA ASP A 60 -2.97 10.74 21.61
C ASP A 60 -2.99 10.90 23.14
N SER A 61 -3.58 9.94 23.87
CA SER A 61 -3.77 10.00 25.32
C SER A 61 -3.95 8.62 25.96
N GLU A 62 -3.62 8.50 27.24
CA GLU A 62 -3.85 7.32 28.09
C GLU A 62 -5.20 7.35 28.82
N GLU A 63 -5.96 8.44 28.71
CA GLU A 63 -7.25 8.60 29.36
C GLU A 63 -8.36 7.79 28.68
N ASN A 64 -9.34 7.37 29.49
CA ASN A 64 -10.58 6.78 28.98
C ASN A 64 -11.30 7.76 28.05
N TYR A 65 -12.12 7.22 27.15
CA TYR A 65 -12.91 8.00 26.21
C TYR A 65 -14.22 7.28 25.90
N ASP A 66 -15.21 8.04 25.45
CA ASP A 66 -16.45 7.47 24.95
C ASP A 66 -16.26 7.00 23.51
N MET A 67 -16.46 5.69 23.29
CA MET A 67 -16.49 5.03 22.00
C MET A 67 -17.92 5.00 21.46
N TYR A 68 -18.11 5.42 20.22
CA TYR A 68 -19.42 5.47 19.57
C TYR A 68 -19.58 4.41 18.50
N ALA A 69 -18.60 4.28 17.62
CA ALA A 69 -18.54 3.19 16.66
C ALA A 69 -17.10 2.90 16.23
N MET A 70 -16.83 1.63 16.00
CA MET A 70 -15.56 1.14 15.46
C MET A 70 -15.84 -0.03 14.52
N GLN A 71 -15.04 -0.14 13.46
CA GLN A 71 -15.01 -1.34 12.62
C GLN A 71 -13.58 -1.68 12.19
N ASN A 72 -13.40 -2.94 11.82
CA ASN A 72 -12.19 -3.45 11.17
C ASN A 72 -12.52 -4.72 10.37
N GLU A 73 -11.90 -4.88 9.21
CA GLU A 73 -11.92 -6.09 8.42
C GLU A 73 -10.55 -6.75 8.51
N ILE A 74 -10.44 -7.81 9.31
CA ILE A 74 -9.17 -8.53 9.47
C ILE A 74 -9.05 -9.54 8.34
N ARG A 75 -8.26 -9.20 7.32
CA ARG A 75 -8.08 -10.01 6.11
C ARG A 75 -7.00 -11.06 6.29
N TYR A 76 -7.27 -12.27 5.82
CA TYR A 76 -6.31 -13.37 5.78
C TYR A 76 -6.54 -14.25 4.53
N ASP A 77 -5.49 -14.92 4.06
CA ASP A 77 -5.54 -15.79 2.88
C ASP A 77 -6.11 -17.17 3.26
N SER A 78 -7.21 -17.58 2.63
CA SER A 78 -7.88 -18.85 2.91
C SER A 78 -7.23 -20.08 2.27
N GLU A 79 -6.20 -19.88 1.43
CA GLU A 79 -5.31 -20.97 1.02
C GLU A 79 -4.18 -21.23 2.04
N PHE A 80 -3.87 -20.24 2.87
CA PHE A 80 -2.84 -20.35 3.91
C PHE A 80 -3.44 -20.67 5.29
N PHE A 81 -4.62 -20.14 5.58
CA PHE A 81 -5.29 -20.26 6.87
C PHE A 81 -6.72 -20.77 6.74
N LYS A 82 -7.18 -21.46 7.78
CA LYS A 82 -8.58 -21.82 7.97
C LYS A 82 -9.06 -21.30 9.31
N LEU A 83 -10.20 -20.61 9.34
CA LEU A 83 -10.83 -20.22 10.60
C LEU A 83 -11.18 -21.45 11.44
N VAL A 84 -10.77 -21.45 12.70
CA VAL A 84 -11.24 -22.42 13.68
C VAL A 84 -12.65 -21.99 14.12
N GLU A 85 -13.65 -22.80 13.76
CA GLU A 85 -15.06 -22.54 14.07
C GLU A 85 -15.27 -22.32 15.57
N ASP A 86 -16.14 -21.37 15.91
CA ASP A 86 -16.49 -21.00 17.29
C ASP A 86 -15.30 -20.59 18.19
N SER A 87 -14.13 -20.28 17.60
CA SER A 87 -12.94 -19.84 18.36
C SER A 87 -12.94 -18.37 18.78
N ALA A 88 -13.92 -17.59 18.31
CA ALA A 88 -13.97 -16.16 18.55
C ALA A 88 -14.32 -15.84 20.02
N MET A 89 -13.46 -15.06 20.67
CA MET A 89 -13.65 -14.53 22.03
C MET A 89 -13.69 -13.01 21.94
N LEU A 90 -14.87 -12.41 22.10
CA LEU A 90 -15.12 -11.00 21.87
C LEU A 90 -15.38 -10.23 23.17
N SER A 91 -14.97 -8.96 23.19
CA SER A 91 -15.41 -8.02 24.23
C SER A 91 -16.91 -7.73 24.10
N ASP A 92 -17.50 -7.26 25.20
CA ASP A 92 -18.92 -6.88 25.23
C ASP A 92 -19.25 -5.83 24.15
N GLY A 93 -20.43 -5.95 23.55
CA GLY A 93 -20.90 -5.08 22.46
C GLY A 93 -20.23 -5.30 21.09
N ILE A 94 -19.18 -6.11 20.98
CA ILE A 94 -18.54 -6.42 19.69
C ILE A 94 -19.37 -7.45 18.94
N SER A 95 -19.68 -7.14 17.69
CA SER A 95 -20.28 -8.07 16.72
C SER A 95 -19.24 -8.48 15.69
N THR A 96 -19.42 -9.67 15.11
CA THR A 96 -18.53 -10.17 14.06
C THR A 96 -19.28 -10.92 12.98
N THR A 97 -18.70 -10.95 11.79
CA THR A 97 -19.14 -11.80 10.68
C THR A 97 -17.92 -12.20 9.87
N GLU A 98 -17.89 -13.44 9.41
CA GLU A 98 -16.87 -13.88 8.47
C GLU A 98 -17.37 -13.70 7.03
N ILE A 99 -16.55 -13.08 6.19
CA ILE A 99 -16.87 -12.70 4.82
C ILE A 99 -15.88 -13.40 3.88
N GLY A 100 -16.39 -14.08 2.86
CA GLY A 100 -15.58 -14.59 1.75
C GLY A 100 -15.50 -13.57 0.62
N LEU A 101 -14.30 -13.34 0.09
CA LEU A 101 -14.09 -12.46 -1.07
C LEU A 101 -14.13 -13.24 -2.38
N ARG A 102 -13.98 -12.54 -3.51
CA ARG A 102 -14.01 -13.14 -4.86
C ARG A 102 -12.73 -13.90 -5.20
N ASP A 103 -11.64 -13.59 -4.51
CA ASP A 103 -10.35 -14.24 -4.60
C ASP A 103 -10.16 -15.23 -3.43
N THR A 104 -8.91 -15.56 -3.10
CA THR A 104 -8.59 -16.50 -2.02
C THR A 104 -8.69 -15.87 -0.63
N PHE A 105 -8.99 -14.57 -0.50
CA PHE A 105 -9.00 -13.90 0.78
C PHE A 105 -10.36 -14.03 1.50
N ARG A 106 -10.27 -14.03 2.82
CA ARG A 106 -11.39 -13.93 3.75
C ARG A 106 -11.18 -12.78 4.70
N GLU A 107 -12.27 -12.22 5.19
CA GLU A 107 -12.27 -11.13 6.15
C GLU A 107 -13.07 -11.51 7.39
N PHE A 108 -12.42 -11.37 8.54
CA PHE A 108 -13.08 -11.45 9.83
C PHE A 108 -13.50 -10.04 10.23
N TYR A 109 -14.72 -9.66 9.84
CA TYR A 109 -15.30 -8.35 10.15
C TYR A 109 -15.61 -8.28 11.65
N MET A 110 -15.17 -7.21 12.29
CA MET A 110 -15.53 -6.89 13.67
C MET A 110 -16.05 -5.46 13.74
N ASN A 111 -17.12 -5.25 14.50
CA ASN A 111 -17.64 -3.90 14.71
C ASN A 111 -18.25 -3.70 16.10
N PHE A 112 -18.34 -2.43 16.47
CA PHE A 112 -19.01 -1.92 17.65
C PHE A 112 -19.87 -0.73 17.25
N VAL A 113 -21.08 -0.61 17.81
CA VAL A 113 -21.92 0.59 17.70
C VAL A 113 -22.65 0.80 19.02
N SER A 114 -22.47 1.96 19.64
CA SER A 114 -23.24 2.41 20.79
C SER A 114 -24.51 3.13 20.35
N LEU A 115 -25.66 2.63 20.81
CA LEU A 115 -26.96 3.29 20.60
C LEU A 115 -27.37 4.19 21.79
N SER A 116 -26.52 4.30 22.81
CA SER A 116 -26.81 4.99 24.07
C SER A 116 -25.97 6.25 24.29
N GLY A 117 -25.34 6.79 23.24
CA GLY A 117 -24.53 8.00 23.32
C GLY A 117 -23.08 7.77 23.76
N GLY A 118 -22.53 6.59 23.45
CA GLY A 118 -21.15 6.22 23.72
C GLY A 118 -21.00 5.18 24.83
N GLU A 119 -19.89 4.45 24.82
CA GLU A 119 -19.45 3.56 25.89
C GLU A 119 -18.04 3.95 26.34
N SER A 120 -17.81 4.05 27.64
CA SER A 120 -16.50 4.41 28.17
C SER A 120 -15.50 3.27 27.97
N TRP A 121 -14.51 3.48 27.11
CA TRP A 121 -13.40 2.56 26.85
C TRP A 121 -12.10 3.10 27.44
N SER A 122 -11.25 2.21 27.90
CA SER A 122 -9.85 2.53 28.24
C SER A 122 -9.07 2.87 26.98
N ALA A 123 -7.99 3.64 27.11
CA ALA A 123 -7.12 3.98 25.99
C ALA A 123 -6.57 2.75 25.25
N LYS A 124 -6.30 1.65 25.97
CA LYS A 124 -6.03 0.33 25.36
C LYS A 124 -7.18 -0.62 25.67
N LYS A 125 -7.89 -1.09 24.64
CA LYS A 125 -9.06 -1.98 24.76
C LYS A 125 -8.87 -3.22 23.88
N LEU A 126 -8.85 -4.39 24.51
CA LEU A 126 -8.97 -5.66 23.79
C LEU A 126 -10.35 -5.70 23.12
N ILE A 127 -10.38 -5.87 21.80
CA ILE A 127 -11.63 -5.99 21.05
C ILE A 127 -12.06 -7.45 21.00
N GLY A 128 -11.10 -8.34 20.70
CA GLY A 128 -11.35 -9.76 20.69
C GLY A 128 -10.17 -10.55 20.16
N SER A 129 -10.40 -11.84 20.05
CA SER A 129 -9.47 -12.78 19.44
C SER A 129 -10.23 -13.88 18.72
N PHE A 130 -9.57 -14.53 17.77
CA PHE A 130 -10.04 -15.73 17.09
C PHE A 130 -8.84 -16.58 16.69
N GLN A 131 -9.06 -17.83 16.31
CA GLN A 131 -8.00 -18.75 15.97
C GLN A 131 -8.02 -19.13 14.49
N LEU A 132 -6.83 -19.25 13.91
CA LEU A 132 -6.63 -19.74 12.55
C LEU A 132 -5.75 -21.00 12.60
N GLU A 133 -6.15 -22.04 11.89
CA GLU A 133 -5.31 -23.21 11.58
C GLU A 133 -4.45 -22.89 10.35
N VAL A 134 -3.15 -23.15 10.42
CA VAL A 134 -2.22 -23.02 9.29
C VAL A 134 -2.37 -24.24 8.39
N ILE A 135 -2.98 -24.05 7.22
CA ILE A 135 -3.23 -25.12 6.24
C ILE A 135 -2.28 -25.06 5.03
N GLY A 136 -1.55 -23.95 4.89
CA GLY A 136 -0.52 -23.79 3.86
C GLY A 136 0.65 -24.76 4.04
N ASN A 137 1.36 -25.03 2.94
CA ASN A 137 2.49 -25.96 2.92
C ASN A 137 3.86 -25.27 2.75
N SER A 138 3.88 -24.03 2.26
CA SER A 138 5.09 -23.19 2.17
C SER A 138 4.73 -21.70 2.17
N GLY A 139 5.74 -20.85 2.30
CA GLY A 139 5.67 -19.42 2.05
C GLY A 139 5.43 -18.55 3.26
N VAL A 140 5.20 -17.28 2.96
CA VAL A 140 4.85 -16.23 3.91
C VAL A 140 3.44 -15.77 3.60
N SER A 141 2.65 -15.52 4.64
CA SER A 141 1.33 -14.89 4.51
C SER A 141 1.20 -13.73 5.50
N LYS A 142 0.30 -12.80 5.21
CA LYS A 142 -0.01 -11.68 6.09
C LYS A 142 -1.45 -11.74 6.57
N ILE A 143 -1.64 -11.31 7.80
CA ILE A 143 -2.96 -11.00 8.35
C ILE A 143 -3.00 -9.47 8.50
N THR A 144 -3.91 -8.82 7.79
CA THR A 144 -3.91 -7.37 7.61
C THR A 144 -5.18 -6.73 8.12
N ASN A 145 -5.08 -5.47 8.54
CA ASN A 145 -6.28 -4.66 8.80
C ASN A 145 -6.74 -4.03 7.48
N GLN A 146 -8.03 -4.09 7.18
CA GLN A 146 -8.67 -3.46 6.04
C GLN A 146 -9.88 -2.65 6.52
N ASP A 147 -10.19 -1.56 5.81
CA ASP A 147 -11.36 -0.72 6.04
C ASP A 147 -11.66 -0.38 7.52
N TYR A 148 -10.57 -0.18 8.28
CA TYR A 148 -10.62 0.11 9.70
C TYR A 148 -11.04 1.56 9.95
N LEU A 149 -11.87 1.76 10.97
CA LEU A 149 -12.47 3.07 11.26
C LEU A 149 -12.81 3.22 12.74
N VAL A 150 -12.65 4.43 13.26
CA VAL A 150 -13.31 4.87 14.50
C VAL A 150 -14.11 6.12 14.19
N SER A 151 -15.43 6.07 14.36
CA SER A 151 -16.32 7.18 13.98
C SER A 151 -16.39 8.27 15.06
N THR A 152 -16.61 9.51 14.62
CA THR A 152 -16.97 10.62 15.52
C THR A 152 -18.31 10.37 16.20
N ALA A 153 -18.58 11.11 17.28
CA ALA A 153 -19.81 10.97 18.08
C ALA A 153 -21.10 11.14 17.27
N ASP A 154 -21.08 11.97 16.23
CA ASP A 154 -22.21 12.19 15.34
C ASP A 154 -22.28 11.23 14.14
N GLY A 155 -21.28 10.33 14.02
CA GLY A 155 -21.18 9.32 12.96
C GLY A 155 -20.93 9.88 11.57
N LYS A 156 -20.60 11.17 11.44
CA LYS A 156 -20.42 11.81 10.12
C LYS A 156 -19.01 11.72 9.58
N ASP A 157 -18.04 11.65 10.48
CA ASP A 157 -16.62 11.60 10.16
C ASP A 157 -15.94 10.48 10.95
N SER A 158 -14.63 10.35 10.78
CA SER A 158 -13.80 9.41 11.50
C SER A 158 -12.55 10.05 12.06
N TYR A 159 -12.12 9.55 13.20
CA TYR A 159 -10.84 9.90 13.79
C TYR A 159 -9.67 9.36 12.96
N ALA A 160 -8.51 10.00 13.09
CA ALA A 160 -7.29 9.51 12.47
C ALA A 160 -6.94 8.12 13.03
N ALA A 161 -6.62 7.19 12.14
CA ALA A 161 -6.30 5.82 12.50
C ALA A 161 -5.12 5.28 11.70
N THR A 162 -4.29 4.49 12.35
CA THR A 162 -3.20 3.71 11.76
C THR A 162 -3.32 2.26 12.17
N CYS A 163 -2.58 1.36 11.53
CA CYS A 163 -2.64 -0.06 11.84
C CYS A 163 -1.26 -0.71 11.73
N GLN A 164 -1.16 -1.94 12.24
CA GLN A 164 -0.04 -2.83 12.03
C GLN A 164 -0.56 -4.19 11.59
N ASP A 165 0.01 -4.69 10.49
CA ASP A 165 -0.23 -6.04 10.00
C ASP A 165 0.68 -7.05 10.71
N VAL A 166 0.30 -8.32 10.63
CA VAL A 166 1.07 -9.45 11.14
C VAL A 166 1.64 -10.27 9.98
N THR A 167 2.89 -10.68 10.10
CA THR A 167 3.55 -11.58 9.14
C THR A 167 3.67 -12.98 9.72
N VAL A 168 3.20 -13.98 9.00
CA VAL A 168 3.28 -15.39 9.39
C VAL A 168 4.15 -16.15 8.40
N ILE A 169 5.18 -16.82 8.91
CA ILE A 169 6.27 -17.39 8.12
C ILE A 169 6.30 -18.90 8.32
N LEU A 170 5.99 -19.65 7.26
CA LEU A 170 6.17 -21.09 7.22
C LEU A 170 7.56 -21.43 6.64
N THR A 171 7.86 -20.85 5.48
CA THR A 171 9.17 -20.85 4.81
C THR A 171 9.38 -19.52 4.10
N THR A 172 10.61 -19.21 3.68
CA THR A 172 10.87 -18.02 2.83
C THR A 172 10.69 -18.30 1.34
N ASP A 173 10.66 -19.56 0.93
CA ASP A 173 10.25 -19.97 -0.42
C ASP A 173 8.74 -19.78 -0.62
N CYS A 174 8.37 -18.92 -1.55
CA CYS A 174 6.99 -18.60 -1.93
C CYS A 174 6.69 -19.14 -3.33
N THR A 175 5.46 -19.63 -3.52
CA THR A 175 4.97 -20.07 -4.83
C THR A 175 4.31 -18.90 -5.54
N VAL A 176 4.77 -18.60 -6.76
CA VAL A 176 4.15 -17.65 -7.68
C VAL A 176 3.46 -18.45 -8.79
N SER A 177 2.13 -18.44 -8.78
CA SER A 177 1.29 -19.12 -9.77
C SER A 177 0.86 -18.15 -10.88
N PHE A 178 0.65 -18.68 -12.08
CA PHE A 178 0.33 -17.88 -13.27
C PHE A 178 -1.03 -18.27 -13.84
N GLU A 179 -2.07 -17.50 -13.52
CA GLU A 179 -3.41 -17.65 -14.10
C GLU A 179 -3.44 -16.96 -15.46
N THR A 180 -3.38 -17.76 -16.52
CA THR A 180 -3.23 -17.27 -17.90
C THR A 180 -4.54 -16.75 -18.50
N ASN A 181 -5.67 -16.88 -17.80
CA ASN A 181 -6.98 -16.39 -18.22
C ASN A 181 -7.33 -16.83 -19.66
N GLY A 182 -7.12 -18.12 -19.94
CA GLY A 182 -7.40 -18.75 -21.23
C GLY A 182 -6.23 -18.77 -22.22
N GLY A 183 -5.00 -18.46 -21.80
CA GLY A 183 -3.79 -18.75 -22.57
C GLY A 183 -3.21 -20.14 -22.31
N SER A 184 -2.13 -20.50 -22.99
CA SER A 184 -1.37 -21.73 -22.70
C SER A 184 -0.86 -21.73 -21.25
N SER A 185 -0.82 -22.90 -20.61
CA SER A 185 -0.38 -23.04 -19.21
C SER A 185 1.07 -22.61 -19.02
N ILE A 186 1.35 -21.92 -17.92
CA ILE A 186 2.69 -21.55 -17.45
C ILE A 186 2.95 -22.28 -16.13
N PRO A 187 4.13 -22.91 -15.94
CA PRO A 187 4.46 -23.54 -14.68
C PRO A 187 4.70 -22.48 -13.58
N ASP A 188 4.30 -22.83 -12.36
CA ASP A 188 4.57 -22.02 -11.18
C ASP A 188 6.07 -21.87 -10.93
N GLN A 189 6.43 -20.75 -10.30
CA GLN A 189 7.82 -20.47 -9.90
C GLN A 189 7.94 -20.44 -8.38
N ILE A 190 9.06 -20.97 -7.86
CA ILE A 190 9.42 -20.84 -6.45
C ILE A 190 10.44 -19.71 -6.33
N VAL A 191 10.10 -18.69 -5.54
CA VAL A 191 10.88 -17.47 -5.39
C VAL A 191 11.01 -17.12 -3.91
N GLN A 192 12.17 -16.62 -3.50
CA GLN A 192 12.36 -16.16 -2.13
C GLN A 192 11.52 -14.91 -1.84
N TYR A 193 10.93 -14.85 -0.65
CA TYR A 193 10.20 -13.68 -0.17
C TYR A 193 11.06 -12.42 -0.27
N GLY A 194 10.53 -11.37 -0.87
CA GLY A 194 11.21 -10.10 -1.09
C GLY A 194 12.07 -10.02 -2.35
N GLU A 195 12.24 -11.11 -3.10
CA GLU A 195 12.94 -11.12 -4.39
C GLU A 195 11.98 -10.89 -5.57
N THR A 196 12.52 -10.56 -6.74
CA THR A 196 11.75 -10.44 -7.98
C THR A 196 11.49 -11.81 -8.60
N VAL A 197 10.35 -11.97 -9.26
CA VAL A 197 10.01 -13.17 -10.03
C VAL A 197 10.54 -13.05 -11.46
N ALA A 198 11.06 -14.14 -12.04
CA ALA A 198 11.48 -14.13 -13.43
C ALA A 198 10.25 -14.06 -14.34
N ARG A 199 10.29 -13.18 -15.35
CA ARG A 199 9.21 -13.11 -16.35
C ARG A 199 9.10 -14.46 -17.09
N PRO A 200 7.92 -15.10 -17.11
CA PRO A 200 7.73 -16.33 -17.87
C PRO A 200 7.67 -16.04 -19.37
N ASP A 201 7.82 -17.07 -20.20
CA ASP A 201 7.48 -16.99 -21.62
C ASP A 201 6.03 -16.54 -21.77
N ASN A 202 5.76 -15.74 -22.81
CA ASN A 202 4.41 -15.24 -23.05
C ASN A 202 3.50 -16.44 -23.37
N PRO A 203 2.37 -16.61 -22.65
CA PRO A 203 1.40 -17.63 -23.01
C PRO A 203 0.78 -17.27 -24.37
N VAL A 204 0.23 -18.27 -25.05
CA VAL A 204 -0.45 -18.10 -26.34
C VAL A 204 -1.96 -18.21 -26.15
N ARG A 205 -2.70 -17.25 -26.69
CA ARG A 205 -4.17 -17.26 -26.79
C ARG A 205 -4.58 -16.80 -28.19
N GLU A 206 -5.16 -17.71 -28.96
CA GLU A 206 -5.48 -17.46 -30.38
C GLU A 206 -6.38 -16.23 -30.57
N GLY A 207 -5.96 -15.28 -31.41
CA GLY A 207 -6.70 -14.04 -31.68
C GLY A 207 -6.56 -12.95 -30.61
N TYR A 208 -5.68 -13.14 -29.63
CA TYR A 208 -5.42 -12.17 -28.57
C TYR A 208 -3.91 -11.90 -28.39
N ARG A 209 -3.58 -10.69 -27.94
CA ARG A 209 -2.25 -10.30 -27.47
C ARG A 209 -2.23 -10.21 -25.94
N LEU A 210 -1.16 -10.68 -25.32
CA LEU A 210 -0.93 -10.44 -23.90
C LEU A 210 -0.65 -8.94 -23.69
N VAL A 211 -1.40 -8.30 -22.81
CA VAL A 211 -1.18 -6.91 -22.40
C VAL A 211 -0.18 -6.84 -21.25
N GLY A 212 -0.29 -7.75 -20.28
CA GLY A 212 0.57 -7.81 -19.11
C GLY A 212 0.04 -8.77 -18.05
N TRP A 213 0.72 -8.78 -16.92
CA TRP A 213 0.37 -9.54 -15.72
C TRP A 213 -0.11 -8.59 -14.63
N TYR A 214 -1.03 -9.04 -13.80
CA TYR A 214 -1.71 -8.24 -12.78
C TYR A 214 -1.78 -9.01 -11.46
N THR A 215 -1.77 -8.32 -10.32
CA THR A 215 -1.83 -8.98 -9.00
C THR A 215 -3.24 -9.29 -8.52
N ASP A 216 -4.26 -8.83 -9.23
CA ASP A 216 -5.67 -9.03 -8.89
C ASP A 216 -6.48 -9.55 -10.07
N ILE A 217 -7.54 -10.29 -9.73
CA ILE A 217 -8.47 -10.90 -10.69
C ILE A 217 -9.25 -9.87 -11.53
N ASP A 218 -9.43 -8.64 -11.02
CA ASP A 218 -10.11 -7.55 -11.73
C ASP A 218 -9.17 -6.79 -12.69
N LEU A 219 -7.90 -7.20 -12.78
CA LEU A 219 -6.87 -6.72 -13.70
C LEU A 219 -6.63 -5.19 -13.59
N GLN A 220 -6.61 -4.68 -12.36
CA GLN A 220 -6.41 -3.25 -12.06
C GLN A 220 -4.98 -2.90 -11.65
N ASN A 221 -4.28 -3.79 -10.98
CA ASN A 221 -2.93 -3.58 -10.45
C ASN A 221 -1.90 -4.32 -11.30
N PRO A 222 -1.23 -3.64 -12.25
CA PRO A 222 -0.23 -4.29 -13.10
C PRO A 222 0.99 -4.69 -12.27
N TRP A 223 1.59 -5.82 -12.64
CA TRP A 223 2.83 -6.33 -12.09
C TRP A 223 4.03 -5.94 -12.97
N ASP A 224 5.05 -5.37 -12.35
CA ASP A 224 6.34 -5.06 -12.97
C ASP A 224 7.40 -6.08 -12.53
N PHE A 225 7.80 -6.98 -13.43
CA PHE A 225 8.80 -8.02 -13.15
C PHE A 225 10.19 -7.47 -12.78
N ASP A 226 10.50 -6.21 -13.13
CA ASP A 226 11.80 -5.60 -12.85
C ASP A 226 11.83 -4.82 -11.53
N ALA A 227 10.67 -4.53 -10.94
CA ALA A 227 10.54 -3.65 -9.77
C ALA A 227 9.76 -4.27 -8.60
N ASP A 228 8.74 -5.07 -8.90
CA ASP A 228 7.89 -5.68 -7.89
C ASP A 228 8.50 -6.97 -7.32
N THR A 229 8.28 -7.16 -6.02
CA THR A 229 8.88 -8.23 -5.24
C THR A 229 7.80 -9.14 -4.65
N VAL A 230 8.10 -10.43 -4.55
CA VAL A 230 7.21 -11.46 -4.03
C VAL A 230 6.92 -11.21 -2.55
N ARG A 231 5.64 -11.14 -2.19
CA ARG A 231 5.17 -10.78 -0.83
C ARG A 231 4.55 -11.95 -0.06
N GLY A 232 4.74 -13.15 -0.55
CA GLY A 232 4.07 -14.37 -0.09
C GLY A 232 3.73 -15.27 -1.26
N ASN A 233 3.01 -16.35 -1.00
CA ASN A 233 2.36 -17.08 -2.09
C ASN A 233 1.41 -16.13 -2.80
N MET A 234 1.43 -16.12 -4.13
CA MET A 234 0.60 -15.20 -4.91
C MET A 234 0.31 -15.72 -6.30
N THR A 235 -0.77 -15.22 -6.89
CA THR A 235 -1.14 -15.50 -8.27
C THR A 235 -1.03 -14.23 -9.11
N LEU A 236 -0.38 -14.33 -10.27
CA LEU A 236 -0.38 -13.30 -11.30
C LEU A 236 -1.39 -13.66 -12.39
N TYR A 237 -2.19 -12.68 -12.79
CA TYR A 237 -3.29 -12.85 -13.74
C TYR A 237 -2.96 -12.19 -15.08
N ALA A 238 -3.06 -12.95 -16.17
CA ALA A 238 -2.82 -12.43 -17.52
C ALA A 238 -3.99 -11.58 -18.01
N LYS A 239 -3.69 -10.39 -18.54
CA LYS A 239 -4.65 -9.54 -19.26
C LYS A 239 -4.45 -9.65 -20.75
N TRP A 240 -5.56 -9.73 -21.48
CA TRP A 240 -5.57 -9.91 -22.94
C TRP A 240 -6.29 -8.76 -23.64
N GLU A 241 -5.86 -8.45 -24.85
CA GLU A 241 -6.58 -7.60 -25.79
C GLU A 241 -6.75 -8.32 -27.13
N GLN A 242 -7.87 -8.09 -27.81
CA GLN A 242 -8.11 -8.69 -29.11
C GLN A 242 -7.14 -8.13 -30.16
N GLY A 243 -6.53 -9.02 -30.93
CA GLY A 243 -5.52 -8.68 -31.93
C GLY A 243 -4.64 -9.89 -32.24
N ALA A 244 -4.12 -9.97 -33.47
CA ALA A 244 -3.23 -11.06 -33.84
C ALA A 244 -1.98 -11.05 -32.93
N PRO A 245 -1.52 -12.22 -32.45
CA PRO A 245 -0.16 -12.35 -31.92
C PRO A 245 0.81 -11.78 -32.95
N ILE A 246 1.78 -10.98 -32.53
CA ILE A 246 2.84 -10.56 -33.45
C ILE A 246 3.65 -11.81 -33.72
N GLU A 247 3.38 -12.50 -34.84
CA GLU A 247 4.31 -13.49 -35.35
C GLU A 247 5.59 -12.72 -35.67
N GLU A 248 6.66 -12.97 -34.92
CA GLU A 248 8.00 -12.59 -35.34
C GLU A 248 8.31 -13.43 -36.58
N THR A 249 7.89 -12.95 -37.75
CA THR A 249 8.30 -13.55 -39.01
C THR A 249 9.80 -13.29 -39.15
N PRO A 250 10.63 -14.33 -39.34
CA PRO A 250 12.00 -14.14 -39.78
C PRO A 250 11.92 -13.36 -41.09
N THR A 251 12.48 -12.16 -41.14
CA THR A 251 12.53 -11.37 -42.37
C THR A 251 13.42 -12.10 -43.36
N ASP A 252 12.80 -12.85 -44.27
CA ASP A 252 13.44 -13.31 -45.49
C ASP A 252 13.47 -12.09 -46.44
N ASP A 253 14.65 -11.49 -46.54
CA ASP A 253 14.92 -10.40 -47.47
C ASP A 253 14.77 -10.93 -48.90
N ASN A 254 13.63 -10.66 -49.56
CA ASN A 254 13.50 -10.35 -50.99
C ASN A 254 12.03 -10.51 -51.46
N ASP A 255 11.27 -9.41 -51.53
CA ASP A 255 10.62 -9.01 -52.79
C ASP A 255 10.08 -7.57 -52.68
N GLY A 256 10.26 -6.80 -53.75
CA GLY A 256 9.95 -5.39 -53.79
C GLY A 256 8.46 -5.11 -53.98
N GLY A 257 7.88 -4.31 -53.08
CA GLY A 257 6.61 -3.64 -53.36
C GLY A 257 5.80 -3.29 -52.12
N PHE A 258 5.83 -2.02 -51.73
CA PHE A 258 4.88 -1.35 -50.82
C PHE A 258 4.93 -1.74 -49.33
N GLY A 259 6.01 -1.36 -48.63
CA GLY A 259 6.08 -1.45 -47.15
C GLY A 259 6.95 -0.39 -46.47
N GLY A 260 7.47 0.58 -47.22
CA GLY A 260 8.25 1.66 -46.63
C GLY A 260 7.32 2.73 -46.10
N TRP A 261 7.16 2.81 -44.77
CA TRP A 261 7.01 4.04 -43.94
C TRP A 261 6.61 3.75 -42.47
N TRP A 262 6.54 2.49 -42.02
CA TRP A 262 6.23 2.15 -40.62
C TRP A 262 7.45 2.12 -39.66
N TRP A 263 8.68 2.28 -40.17
CA TRP A 263 9.90 2.29 -39.33
C TRP A 263 10.22 3.67 -38.70
N LEU A 264 9.53 4.74 -39.10
CA LEU A 264 9.75 6.08 -38.52
C LEU A 264 8.97 6.35 -37.22
N LEU A 265 7.88 5.62 -36.95
CA LEU A 265 7.10 5.81 -35.71
C LEU A 265 7.66 4.99 -34.53
N GLY A 266 8.27 3.83 -34.78
CA GLY A 266 8.88 2.98 -33.76
C GLY A 266 10.26 3.46 -33.27
N LEU A 267 11.10 4.02 -34.15
CA LEU A 267 12.38 4.62 -33.74
C LEU A 267 12.20 5.95 -33.01
N GLY A 268 11.09 6.65 -33.25
CA GLY A 268 10.72 7.81 -32.44
C GLY A 268 10.43 7.41 -31.00
N LEU A 269 9.68 6.33 -30.78
CA LEU A 269 9.28 5.88 -29.46
C LEU A 269 10.38 5.12 -28.72
N LEU A 270 11.15 4.25 -29.39
CA LEU A 270 12.33 3.59 -28.82
C LEU A 270 13.48 4.58 -28.62
N GLY A 271 13.68 5.53 -29.53
CA GLY A 271 14.62 6.63 -29.36
C GLY A 271 14.22 7.57 -28.22
N LEU A 272 12.92 7.86 -28.06
CA LEU A 272 12.38 8.58 -26.90
C LEU A 272 12.52 7.75 -25.63
N LEU A 273 12.31 6.43 -25.66
CA LEU A 273 12.46 5.54 -24.50
C LEU A 273 13.92 5.39 -24.08
N ILE A 274 14.85 5.26 -25.03
CA ILE A 274 16.30 5.27 -24.79
C ILE A 274 16.75 6.65 -24.33
N LEU A 275 16.22 7.75 -24.88
CA LEU A 275 16.49 9.11 -24.41
C LEU A 275 15.95 9.33 -22.98
N ILE A 276 14.74 8.85 -22.68
CA ILE A 276 14.13 8.89 -21.34
C ILE A 276 14.94 8.03 -20.38
N LEU A 277 15.37 6.83 -20.78
CA LEU A 277 16.22 5.94 -20.01
C LEU A 277 17.60 6.58 -19.74
N ILE A 278 18.21 7.22 -20.75
CA ILE A 278 19.45 8.00 -20.59
C ILE A 278 19.22 9.22 -19.67
N LEU A 279 18.08 9.90 -19.77
CA LEU A 279 17.71 11.02 -18.89
C LEU A 279 17.46 10.56 -17.44
N LEU A 280 16.96 9.34 -17.23
CA LEU A 280 16.70 8.75 -15.92
C LEU A 280 17.98 8.17 -15.29
N LEU A 281 18.81 7.45 -16.05
CA LEU A 281 20.11 6.91 -15.61
C LEU A 281 21.12 8.01 -15.24
N ASN A 282 20.93 9.23 -15.77
CA ASN A 282 21.79 10.37 -15.47
C ASN A 282 21.35 11.17 -14.22
N LYS A 283 20.29 10.74 -13.52
CA LYS A 283 19.86 11.31 -12.23
C LYS A 283 20.27 10.42 -11.06
N LYS A 284 20.69 11.06 -9.97
CA LYS A 284 21.05 10.48 -8.68
C LYS A 284 19.97 10.83 -7.67
N THR A 285 19.73 9.90 -6.75
CA THR A 285 18.76 10.08 -5.67
C THR A 285 19.45 10.67 -4.47
N VAL A 286 18.96 11.82 -4.00
CA VAL A 286 19.36 12.46 -2.74
C VAL A 286 18.23 12.25 -1.74
N ARG A 287 18.51 11.48 -0.69
CA ARG A 287 17.60 11.27 0.44
C ARG A 287 17.95 12.23 1.56
N PHE A 288 16.96 12.57 2.37
CA PHE A 288 17.10 13.47 3.50
C PHE A 288 16.69 12.73 4.75
N GLU A 289 17.63 12.51 5.65
CA GLU A 289 17.40 11.84 6.92
C GLU A 289 17.38 12.89 8.03
N THR A 290 16.17 13.18 8.52
CA THR A 290 15.92 14.23 9.51
C THR A 290 16.15 13.76 10.94
N GLY A 291 16.05 12.46 11.20
CA GLY A 291 16.08 11.89 12.54
C GLY A 291 14.83 12.23 13.39
N CYS A 292 13.80 12.81 12.78
CA CYS A 292 12.50 13.10 13.39
C CYS A 292 11.36 12.48 12.55
N ARG A 293 10.10 12.60 13.00
CA ARG A 293 8.93 12.04 12.29
C ARG A 293 8.72 12.67 10.90
N GLU A 294 9.26 13.86 10.65
CA GLU A 294 9.10 14.60 9.40
C GLU A 294 9.93 13.96 8.27
N LYS A 295 9.24 13.46 7.24
CA LYS A 295 9.87 12.92 6.03
C LYS A 295 9.99 13.99 4.98
N ILE A 296 11.20 14.26 4.52
CA ILE A 296 11.46 15.17 3.40
C ILE A 296 11.47 14.36 2.09
N LYS A 297 10.77 14.87 1.08
CA LYS A 297 10.70 14.24 -0.25
C LYS A 297 12.10 14.11 -0.84
N GLU A 298 12.45 12.91 -1.31
CA GLU A 298 13.71 12.69 -2.00
C GLU A 298 13.80 13.47 -3.33
N GLN A 299 15.02 13.83 -3.70
CA GLN A 299 15.28 14.58 -4.93
C GLN A 299 16.00 13.74 -5.97
N LYS A 300 15.63 13.93 -7.24
CA LYS A 300 16.30 13.33 -8.40
C LYS A 300 17.15 14.38 -9.10
N VAL A 301 18.45 14.39 -8.80
CA VAL A 301 19.40 15.42 -9.23
C VAL A 301 20.28 14.88 -10.33
N LYS A 302 20.56 15.64 -11.40
CA LYS A 302 21.52 15.19 -12.44
C LYS A 302 22.90 14.92 -11.82
N LYS A 303 23.60 13.86 -12.24
CA LYS A 303 24.98 13.61 -11.80
C LYS A 303 25.86 14.84 -12.06
N GLY A 304 26.55 15.33 -11.03
CA GLY A 304 27.35 16.55 -11.04
C GLY A 304 26.54 17.85 -10.86
N GLY A 305 25.22 17.77 -10.67
CA GLY A 305 24.34 18.89 -10.34
C GLY A 305 24.23 19.13 -8.84
N TYR A 306 23.42 20.14 -8.48
CA TYR A 306 23.19 20.58 -7.11
C TYR A 306 21.84 20.08 -6.62
N ALA A 307 21.79 19.59 -5.38
CA ALA A 307 20.53 19.35 -4.71
C ALA A 307 19.85 20.69 -4.40
N GLU A 308 18.53 20.73 -4.46
CA GLU A 308 17.76 21.88 -3.97
C GLU A 308 17.73 21.82 -2.43
N ARG A 309 17.88 22.97 -1.78
CA ARG A 309 17.78 23.03 -0.32
C ARG A 309 16.31 22.77 0.07
N PRO A 310 16.01 21.72 0.86
CA PRO A 310 14.65 21.49 1.32
C PRO A 310 14.24 22.54 2.36
N ALA A 311 12.94 22.60 2.67
CA ALA A 311 12.46 23.35 3.82
C ALA A 311 13.19 22.88 5.09
N GLU A 312 13.50 23.82 5.99
CA GLU A 312 14.19 23.48 7.24
C GLU A 312 13.29 22.56 8.08
N PRO A 313 13.76 21.36 8.42
CA PRO A 313 12.96 20.44 9.23
C PRO A 313 12.75 21.02 10.63
N ALA A 314 11.64 20.66 11.26
CA ALA A 314 11.35 21.04 12.64
C ALA A 314 11.50 19.86 13.60
N SER A 315 12.16 20.09 14.74
CA SER A 315 12.23 19.14 15.85
C SER A 315 11.99 19.86 17.17
N MET A 316 11.03 19.37 17.96
CA MET A 316 10.68 19.98 19.25
C MET A 316 11.90 20.02 20.19
N GLY A 317 12.25 21.22 20.67
CA GLY A 317 13.33 21.44 21.63
C GLY A 317 14.76 21.34 21.09
N ARG A 318 14.98 21.31 19.77
CA ARG A 318 16.32 21.31 19.15
C ARG A 318 16.42 22.35 18.04
N THR A 319 17.61 22.89 17.82
CA THR A 319 17.87 23.85 16.73
C THR A 319 18.52 23.12 15.55
N PHE A 320 17.99 23.33 14.34
CA PHE A 320 18.56 22.76 13.13
C PHE A 320 19.90 23.42 12.79
N ALA A 321 20.98 22.63 12.74
CA ALA A 321 22.35 23.12 12.53
C ALA A 321 22.80 23.05 11.06
N GLY A 322 22.14 22.22 10.26
CA GLY A 322 22.41 22.05 8.83
C GLY A 322 22.44 20.60 8.38
N TRP A 323 22.68 20.43 7.08
CA TRP A 323 22.78 19.13 6.41
C TRP A 323 24.23 18.66 6.30
N TYR A 324 24.44 17.35 6.41
CA TYR A 324 25.76 16.71 6.36
C TYR A 324 25.74 15.50 5.41
N ALA A 325 26.86 15.23 4.74
CA ALA A 325 27.00 14.15 3.75
C ALA A 325 27.23 12.77 4.37
N ASP A 326 27.52 12.73 5.67
CA ASP A 326 27.83 11.54 6.46
C ASP A 326 27.04 11.56 7.78
N ALA A 327 26.75 10.37 8.31
CA ALA A 327 25.97 10.20 9.53
C ALA A 327 26.74 10.66 10.79
N GLU A 328 28.07 10.70 10.71
CA GLU A 328 28.97 11.16 11.77
C GLU A 328 29.06 12.70 11.84
N TYR A 329 28.37 13.41 10.93
CA TYR A 329 28.30 14.86 10.87
C TYR A 329 29.67 15.55 10.72
N THR A 330 30.57 14.93 9.96
CA THR A 330 31.94 15.41 9.73
C THR A 330 32.07 16.27 8.49
N GLN A 331 31.20 16.07 7.49
CA GLN A 331 31.20 16.76 6.20
C GLN A 331 29.90 17.54 6.03
N ARG A 332 29.95 18.85 6.32
CA ARG A 332 28.79 19.73 6.11
C ARG A 332 28.52 19.87 4.62
N TRP A 333 27.25 19.72 4.22
CA TRP A 333 26.81 19.84 2.85
C TRP A 333 26.41 21.29 2.52
N ASP A 334 26.96 21.83 1.43
CA ASP A 334 26.62 23.13 0.88
C ASP A 334 25.84 22.98 -0.44
N PHE A 335 24.55 23.29 -0.42
CA PHE A 335 23.67 23.17 -1.59
C PHE A 335 24.06 24.07 -2.76
N GLU A 336 24.87 25.12 -2.55
CA GLU A 336 25.29 26.03 -3.61
C GLU A 336 26.61 25.59 -4.26
N ASN A 337 27.44 24.82 -3.55
CA ASN A 337 28.81 24.50 -3.96
C ASN A 337 29.08 23.00 -4.13
N ASP A 338 28.36 22.13 -3.42
CA ASP A 338 28.57 20.69 -3.46
C ASP A 338 27.74 19.99 -4.55
N LYS A 339 28.39 19.06 -5.24
CA LYS A 339 27.81 18.34 -6.39
C LYS A 339 27.45 16.92 -6.04
N VAL A 340 26.25 16.51 -6.44
CA VAL A 340 25.76 15.14 -6.28
C VAL A 340 26.46 14.22 -7.29
N LYS A 341 27.37 13.37 -6.82
CA LYS A 341 28.14 12.45 -7.68
C LYS A 341 27.49 11.07 -7.81
N ASP A 342 26.91 10.59 -6.73
CA ASP A 342 26.25 9.29 -6.62
C ASP A 342 24.96 9.40 -5.81
N ASN A 343 24.22 8.30 -5.69
CA ASN A 343 23.08 8.25 -4.77
C ASN A 343 23.60 8.48 -3.35
N MET A 344 22.99 9.40 -2.60
CA MET A 344 23.47 9.81 -1.29
C MET A 344 22.32 10.13 -0.34
N THR A 345 22.63 10.11 0.95
CA THR A 345 21.75 10.57 2.01
C THR A 345 22.40 11.79 2.68
N LEU A 346 21.64 12.86 2.83
CA LEU A 346 22.01 14.02 3.62
C LEU A 346 21.36 13.90 5.00
N TYR A 347 22.14 14.05 6.05
CA TYR A 347 21.72 13.89 7.44
C TYR A 347 21.54 15.25 8.10
N ALA A 348 20.39 15.45 8.75
CA ALA A 348 20.12 16.63 9.54
C ALA A 348 20.90 16.57 10.85
N LYS A 349 21.68 17.61 11.15
CA LYS A 349 22.32 17.80 12.44
C LYS A 349 21.49 18.74 13.31
N TRP A 350 21.37 18.40 14.59
CA TRP A 350 20.62 19.16 15.59
C TRP A 350 21.55 19.59 16.74
N ILE A 351 21.33 20.77 17.29
CA ILE A 351 22.02 21.33 18.47
C ILE A 351 21.03 21.57 19.60
#